data_AF-A0AAW1MR36-F1
#
_entry.id   AF-A0AAW1MR36-F1
#
_cell.length_a   1.000
_cell.length_b   1.000
_cell.length_c   1.000
_cell.angle_alpha   90.00
_cell.angle_beta   90.00
_cell.angle_gamma   90.00
#
_symmetry.space_group_name_H-M   'P 1'
#
loop_
_entity.id
_entity.type
_entity.pdbx_description
1 polymer ?
#
loop_
_entity_poly.entity_id
_entity_poly.type
_entity_poly.pdbx_seq_one_letter_code
_entity_poly.pdbx_strand_id
1 'polypeptide(L)'
;MCVIIRYVLARPAGKRCFVVSINGTTVSRLRNGSVLHHFPSGLPCGARTRDNSGSSQSYCILDCIFHEMDKTYYVIDMVCWRGYSLYDCNAEFRFFWLNSKLMECGACEPPSHYHRYKFCPVPVYNCDQAGLLSAYTGHAPYVKDGLLFYNKHALYQAGNTPLALVWKDEKCSQYVIDTDNKGKVPDKQQVVLELQNDGKLITSDDPPVEFGCVDQDFVQKSGLHPGDLLRFAINDGGLILVDGKLQKADLLYQDKPNRGRAFADSYSKVIFQYMARNSPLRIDDLVGSINSVSDQEQEACDIEMTC
;
A
#
# COMPACT_ATOMS: atom_id res chain seq x y z
N MET A 1 -15.58 -3.91 -11.59
CA MET A 1 -14.33 -3.16 -11.33
C MET A 1 -13.54 -3.22 -12.63
N CYS A 2 -13.38 -2.13 -13.40
CA CYS A 2 -12.68 -2.22 -14.69
C CYS A 2 -11.18 -2.50 -14.43
N VAL A 3 -10.73 -3.70 -14.79
CA VAL A 3 -9.38 -4.21 -14.48
C VAL A 3 -8.38 -3.82 -15.57
N ILE A 4 -8.82 -3.60 -16.82
CA ILE A 4 -7.94 -3.36 -17.99
C ILE A 4 -7.20 -2.01 -17.93
N ILE A 5 -7.81 -0.98 -17.32
CA ILE A 5 -7.19 0.36 -17.13
C ILE A 5 -6.26 0.35 -15.90
N ARG A 6 -5.67 -0.79 -15.56
CA ARG A 6 -4.77 -0.92 -14.41
C ARG A 6 -3.40 -1.47 -14.81
N TYR A 7 -2.42 -1.12 -14.01
CA TYR A 7 -1.14 -1.81 -13.89
C TYR A 7 -1.21 -2.81 -12.73
N VAL A 8 -0.43 -3.90 -12.83
CA VAL A 8 -0.23 -4.88 -11.77
C VAL A 8 1.25 -5.09 -11.48
N LEU A 9 1.60 -5.17 -10.20
CA LEU A 9 2.97 -5.35 -9.72
C LEU A 9 3.03 -6.45 -8.64
N ALA A 10 4.11 -7.23 -8.65
CA ALA A 10 4.43 -8.12 -7.53
C ALA A 10 4.95 -7.29 -6.36
N ARG A 11 4.19 -7.19 -5.27
CA ARG A 11 4.57 -6.37 -4.12
C ARG A 11 5.70 -7.06 -3.34
N PRO A 12 6.84 -6.42 -3.08
CA PRO A 12 7.86 -6.97 -2.19
C PRO A 12 7.37 -7.06 -0.73
N ALA A 13 7.79 -8.11 -0.02
CA ALA A 13 7.73 -8.15 1.44
C ALA A 13 8.75 -7.17 2.03
N GLY A 14 8.35 -6.40 3.05
CA GLY A 14 9.26 -5.45 3.70
C GLY A 14 8.56 -4.27 4.36
N LYS A 15 9.38 -3.29 4.74
CA LYS A 15 8.92 -2.08 5.44
C LYS A 15 8.63 -0.99 4.40
N ARG A 16 7.34 -0.67 4.18
CA ARG A 16 6.95 0.47 3.33
C ARG A 16 7.42 1.78 3.97
N CYS A 17 8.07 2.62 3.19
CA CYS A 17 8.67 3.87 3.65
C CYS A 17 8.78 4.89 2.51
N PHE A 18 8.71 6.17 2.86
CA PHE A 18 9.19 7.22 1.97
C PHE A 18 10.70 7.32 2.07
N VAL A 19 11.37 7.53 0.94
CA VAL A 19 12.79 7.87 0.87
C VAL A 19 12.92 9.29 0.34
N VAL A 20 13.58 10.15 1.11
CA VAL A 20 13.81 11.56 0.75
C VAL A 20 15.31 11.82 0.66
N SER A 21 15.78 12.28 -0.50
CA SER A 21 17.17 12.71 -0.70
C SER A 21 17.24 14.23 -0.87
N ILE A 22 18.05 14.89 -0.05
CA ILE A 22 18.23 16.35 -0.05
C ILE A 22 19.53 16.72 0.67
N ASN A 23 20.20 17.80 0.23
CA ASN A 23 21.38 18.38 0.90
C ASN A 23 22.55 17.39 1.16
N GLY A 24 22.71 16.42 0.26
CA GLY A 24 23.80 15.44 0.30
C GLY A 24 23.58 14.29 1.29
N THR A 25 22.33 14.05 1.69
CA THR A 25 21.95 12.91 2.54
C THR A 25 20.60 12.34 2.12
N THR A 26 20.34 11.11 2.53
CA THR A 26 19.08 10.40 2.28
C THR A 26 18.49 9.92 3.60
N VAL A 27 17.18 10.11 3.76
CA VAL A 27 16.43 9.67 4.94
C VAL A 27 15.25 8.85 4.50
N SER A 28 15.09 7.64 5.05
CA SER A 28 13.88 6.84 4.86
C SER A 28 13.00 6.89 6.09
N ARG A 29 11.70 7.15 5.94
CA ARG A 29 10.71 7.27 7.04
C ARG A 29 9.58 6.26 6.87
N LEU A 30 9.23 5.59 7.96
CA LEU A 30 8.10 4.66 8.01
C LEU A 30 6.77 5.41 7.92
N ARG A 31 5.67 4.67 7.70
CA ARG A 31 4.31 5.22 7.64
C ARG A 31 3.91 6.04 8.88
N ASN A 32 4.45 5.70 10.06
CA ASN A 32 4.22 6.45 11.31
C ASN A 32 5.14 7.68 11.47
N GLY A 33 5.91 8.05 10.43
CA GLY A 33 6.83 9.20 10.44
C GLY A 33 8.19 8.96 11.09
N SER A 34 8.36 7.85 11.83
CA SER A 34 9.64 7.50 12.44
C SER A 34 10.71 7.25 11.38
N VAL A 35 11.95 7.63 11.69
CA VAL A 35 13.06 7.40 10.77
C VAL A 35 13.46 5.93 10.82
N LEU A 36 13.48 5.29 9.66
CA LEU A 36 14.05 3.97 9.48
C LEU A 36 15.58 4.06 9.36
N HIS A 37 16.09 4.88 8.44
CA HIS A 37 17.54 5.03 8.21
C HIS A 37 17.91 6.46 7.80
N HIS A 38 19.15 6.84 8.13
CA HIS A 38 19.89 7.96 7.57
C HIS A 38 21.13 7.41 6.84
N PHE A 39 21.32 7.74 5.56
CA PHE A 39 22.40 7.16 4.76
C PHE A 39 22.75 8.00 3.52
N PRO A 40 23.97 7.88 2.98
CA PRO A 40 24.29 8.38 1.65
C PRO A 40 23.72 7.46 0.57
N SER A 41 23.19 8.03 -0.51
CA SER A 41 22.65 7.27 -1.65
C SER A 41 23.10 7.85 -3.00
N GLY A 42 23.00 7.03 -4.06
CA GLY A 42 23.19 7.46 -5.45
C GLY A 42 22.00 8.26 -6.00
N LEU A 43 20.95 8.52 -5.21
CA LEU A 43 19.89 9.40 -5.65
C LEU A 43 20.42 10.84 -5.80
N PRO A 44 19.79 11.65 -6.67
CA PRO A 44 20.13 13.06 -6.77
C PRO A 44 20.08 13.74 -5.39
N CYS A 45 21.14 14.49 -5.06
CA CYS A 45 21.34 15.15 -3.77
C CYS A 45 21.36 14.19 -2.56
N GLY A 46 21.55 12.88 -2.78
CA GLY A 46 21.56 11.84 -1.74
C GLY A 46 22.91 11.60 -1.07
N ALA A 47 24.00 12.15 -1.62
CA ALA A 47 25.36 12.08 -1.07
C ALA A 47 26.16 13.35 -1.40
N ARG A 48 27.19 13.66 -0.60
CA ARG A 48 28.14 14.74 -0.88
C ARG A 48 29.28 14.23 -1.76
N THR A 49 29.12 14.35 -3.08
CA THR A 49 30.13 14.00 -4.09
C THR A 49 30.60 15.26 -4.83
N ARG A 50 31.78 15.21 -5.46
CA ARG A 50 32.36 16.36 -6.20
C ARG A 50 31.48 16.80 -7.38
N ASP A 51 30.70 15.89 -7.96
CA ASP A 51 29.87 16.13 -9.15
C ASP A 51 28.45 16.64 -8.81
N ASN A 52 28.11 16.78 -7.52
CA ASN A 52 26.79 17.26 -7.08
C ASN A 52 26.71 18.81 -7.05
N SER A 53 27.09 19.46 -8.16
CA SER A 53 26.82 20.88 -8.43
C SER A 53 25.37 21.12 -8.86
N GLY A 54 24.42 20.44 -8.19
CA GLY A 54 22.99 20.64 -8.41
C GLY A 54 22.50 21.89 -7.68
N SER A 55 21.43 22.50 -8.19
CA SER A 55 20.68 23.56 -7.50
C SER A 55 20.43 23.21 -6.04
N SER A 56 20.60 24.18 -5.13
CA SER A 56 20.37 24.06 -3.68
C SER A 56 18.92 23.70 -3.31
N GLN A 57 18.01 23.64 -4.29
CA GLN A 57 16.60 23.27 -4.11
C GLN A 57 16.25 21.90 -4.70
N SER A 58 17.22 21.10 -5.15
CA SER A 58 16.94 19.79 -5.75
C SER A 58 16.79 18.70 -4.68
N TYR A 59 15.67 17.98 -4.71
CA TYR A 59 15.38 16.84 -3.83
C TYR A 59 14.62 15.74 -4.57
N CYS A 60 14.64 14.52 -4.04
CA CYS A 60 13.81 13.43 -4.53
C CYS A 60 12.94 12.85 -3.41
N ILE A 61 11.76 12.38 -3.78
CA ILE A 61 10.85 11.63 -2.91
C ILE A 61 10.40 10.38 -3.65
N LEU A 62 10.74 9.22 -3.09
CA LEU A 62 10.36 7.90 -3.59
C LEU A 62 9.45 7.20 -2.58
N ASP A 63 8.43 6.49 -3.05
CA ASP A 63 7.69 5.51 -2.26
C ASP A 63 8.33 4.14 -2.47
N CYS A 64 8.83 3.55 -1.38
CA CYS A 64 9.64 2.35 -1.42
C CYS A 64 9.13 1.30 -0.43
N ILE A 65 9.52 0.05 -0.69
CA ILE A 65 9.48 -1.04 0.28
C ILE A 65 10.91 -1.47 0.53
N PHE A 66 11.40 -1.29 1.76
CA PHE A 66 12.72 -1.74 2.17
C PHE A 66 12.67 -3.24 2.50
N HIS A 67 13.39 -4.04 1.72
CA HIS A 67 13.55 -5.46 1.94
C HIS A 67 14.84 -5.71 2.73
N GLU A 68 14.69 -6.29 3.92
CA GLU A 68 15.78 -6.34 4.91
C GLU A 68 16.85 -7.38 4.55
N MET A 69 16.44 -8.49 3.91
CA MET A 69 17.33 -9.61 3.60
C MET A 69 18.40 -9.26 2.56
N ASP A 70 18.03 -8.53 1.50
CA ASP A 70 18.95 -8.08 0.44
C ASP A 70 19.39 -6.61 0.59
N LYS A 71 18.88 -5.92 1.62
CA LYS A 71 19.15 -4.50 1.92
C LYS A 71 18.83 -3.58 0.72
N THR A 72 17.76 -3.86 -0.01
CA THR A 72 17.34 -3.11 -1.19
C THR A 72 16.06 -2.30 -0.91
N TYR A 73 16.04 -1.05 -1.37
CA TYR A 73 14.83 -0.25 -1.48
C TYR A 73 14.17 -0.54 -2.82
N TYR A 74 13.11 -1.35 -2.80
CA TYR A 74 12.28 -1.57 -3.97
C TYR A 74 11.35 -0.38 -4.16
N VAL A 75 11.54 0.37 -5.24
CA VAL A 75 10.78 1.59 -5.53
C VAL A 75 9.48 1.19 -6.20
N ILE A 76 8.36 1.48 -5.54
CA ILE A 76 7.01 1.21 -6.04
C ILE A 76 6.39 2.46 -6.68
N ASP A 77 6.89 3.65 -6.35
CA ASP A 77 6.41 4.90 -6.92
C ASP A 77 7.44 6.04 -6.82
N MET A 78 7.31 7.04 -7.68
CA MET A 78 8.13 8.25 -7.69
C MET A 78 7.23 9.49 -7.57
N VAL A 79 7.43 10.23 -6.48
CA VAL A 79 6.59 11.37 -6.10
C VAL A 79 7.26 12.70 -6.49
N CYS A 80 8.58 12.77 -6.37
CA CYS A 80 9.36 13.93 -6.78
C CYS A 80 10.74 13.50 -7.26
N TRP A 81 11.22 14.11 -8.34
CA TRP A 81 12.56 13.85 -8.89
C TRP A 81 13.29 15.14 -9.21
N ARG A 82 14.45 15.37 -8.58
CA ARG A 82 15.27 16.57 -8.76
C ARG A 82 14.50 17.89 -8.57
N GLY A 83 13.48 17.90 -7.72
CA GLY A 83 12.60 19.06 -7.48
C GLY A 83 11.38 19.12 -8.40
N TYR A 84 11.27 18.27 -9.43
CA TYR A 84 10.07 18.15 -10.24
C TYR A 84 9.01 17.33 -9.48
N SER A 85 7.93 17.99 -9.08
CA SER A 85 6.76 17.33 -8.49
C SER A 85 6.05 16.47 -9.52
N LEU A 86 5.77 15.22 -9.16
CA LEU A 86 4.99 14.28 -9.97
C LEU A 86 3.62 13.99 -9.35
N TYR A 87 3.22 14.71 -8.29
CA TYR A 87 1.94 14.51 -7.59
C TYR A 87 0.74 14.57 -8.54
N ASP A 88 0.74 15.58 -9.43
CA ASP A 88 -0.34 15.84 -10.39
C ASP A 88 -0.18 15.05 -11.70
N CYS A 89 0.80 14.13 -11.75
CA CYS A 89 0.97 13.22 -12.86
C CYS A 89 0.25 11.89 -12.59
N ASN A 90 -0.33 11.33 -13.66
CA ASN A 90 -0.94 10.02 -13.60
C ASN A 90 0.11 8.91 -13.33
N ALA A 91 -0.37 7.75 -12.89
CA ALA A 91 0.48 6.60 -12.53
C ALA A 91 1.33 6.12 -13.72
N GLU A 92 0.77 6.15 -14.92
CA GLU A 92 1.49 5.79 -16.15
C GLU A 92 2.74 6.64 -16.37
N PHE A 93 2.61 7.96 -16.31
CA PHE A 93 3.75 8.86 -16.45
C PHE A 93 4.75 8.67 -15.32
N ARG A 94 4.28 8.53 -14.07
CA ARG A 94 5.16 8.30 -12.91
C ARG A 94 5.97 7.01 -13.05
N PHE A 95 5.37 5.92 -13.52
CA PHE A 95 6.07 4.65 -13.73
C PHE A 95 7.04 4.71 -14.91
N PHE A 96 6.67 5.35 -16.02
CA PHE A 96 7.59 5.60 -17.13
C PHE A 96 8.81 6.41 -16.67
N TRP A 97 8.57 7.50 -15.93
CA TRP A 97 9.61 8.38 -15.42
C TRP A 97 10.52 7.69 -14.41
N LEU A 98 9.94 6.91 -13.49
CA LEU A 98 10.67 6.09 -12.52
C LEU A 98 11.66 5.15 -13.19
N ASN A 99 11.19 4.34 -14.14
CA ASN A 99 12.04 3.35 -14.81
C ASN A 99 13.17 4.01 -15.60
N SER A 100 12.89 5.14 -16.24
CA SER A 100 13.89 5.88 -17.02
C SER A 100 14.93 6.55 -16.11
N LYS A 101 14.49 7.30 -15.10
CA LYS A 101 15.37 8.17 -14.30
C LYS A 101 16.14 7.46 -13.20
N LEU A 102 15.59 6.39 -12.63
CA LEU A 102 16.30 5.66 -11.60
C LEU A 102 17.55 4.96 -12.16
N MET A 103 17.46 4.42 -13.39
CA MET A 103 18.58 3.77 -14.08
C MET A 103 19.72 4.75 -14.44
N GLU A 104 19.41 6.03 -14.65
CA GLU A 104 20.41 7.06 -15.00
C GLU A 104 21.26 7.54 -13.81
N CYS A 105 20.84 7.31 -12.55
CA CYS A 105 21.45 7.98 -11.38
C CYS A 105 22.48 7.14 -10.60
N GLY A 106 22.73 5.89 -10.99
CA GLY A 106 23.66 4.99 -10.29
C GLY A 106 23.12 4.46 -8.95
N ALA A 107 21.89 4.78 -8.56
CA ALA A 107 21.27 4.23 -7.35
C ALA A 107 20.98 2.72 -7.44
N CYS A 108 21.05 2.14 -8.64
CA CYS A 108 20.91 0.70 -8.88
C CYS A 108 22.25 -0.06 -8.76
N GLU A 109 23.37 0.65 -8.64
CA GLU A 109 24.71 0.05 -8.56
C GLU A 109 24.93 -0.66 -7.21
N PRO A 110 25.96 -1.52 -7.10
CA PRO A 110 26.32 -2.12 -5.82
C PRO A 110 26.68 -1.08 -4.76
N PRO A 111 26.45 -1.38 -3.46
CA PRO A 111 26.79 -0.46 -2.38
C PRO A 111 28.26 0.00 -2.38
N SER A 112 28.48 1.27 -2.05
CA SER A 112 29.78 1.91 -1.90
C SER A 112 29.79 2.89 -0.73
N HIS A 113 30.92 3.55 -0.47
CA HIS A 113 31.05 4.54 0.61
C HIS A 113 30.00 5.67 0.53
N TYR A 114 29.66 6.11 -0.69
CA TYR A 114 28.67 7.17 -0.94
C TYR A 114 27.29 6.64 -1.34
N HIS A 115 27.08 5.32 -1.26
CA HIS A 115 25.84 4.67 -1.65
C HIS A 115 25.60 3.41 -0.81
N ARG A 116 24.88 3.53 0.30
CA ARG A 116 24.78 2.43 1.28
C ARG A 116 23.83 1.30 0.88
N TYR A 117 22.72 1.63 0.22
CA TYR A 117 21.64 0.70 -0.09
C TYR A 117 21.26 0.80 -1.55
N LYS A 118 21.09 -0.35 -2.19
CA LYS A 118 20.63 -0.43 -3.59
C LYS A 118 19.17 0.01 -3.71
N PHE A 119 18.85 0.64 -4.83
CA PHE A 119 17.49 0.92 -5.26
C PHE A 119 17.16 0.05 -6.48
N CYS A 120 15.92 -0.43 -6.57
CA CYS A 120 15.48 -1.23 -7.70
C CYS A 120 14.02 -0.92 -8.00
N PRO A 121 13.63 -0.58 -9.23
CA PRO A 121 12.22 -0.42 -9.56
C PRO A 121 11.53 -1.79 -9.49
N VAL A 122 10.29 -1.82 -9.00
CA VAL A 122 9.45 -3.01 -9.09
C VAL A 122 8.92 -3.15 -10.53
N PRO A 123 9.03 -4.33 -11.17
CA PRO A 123 8.47 -4.56 -12.50
C PRO A 123 6.97 -4.26 -12.54
N VAL A 124 6.56 -3.49 -13.55
CA VAL A 124 5.18 -3.06 -13.78
C VAL A 124 4.66 -3.75 -15.04
N TYR A 125 3.50 -4.39 -14.95
CA TYR A 125 2.85 -5.05 -16.07
C TYR A 125 1.47 -4.42 -16.31
N ASN A 126 1.03 -4.39 -17.57
CA ASN A 126 -0.38 -4.14 -17.87
C ASN A 126 -1.24 -5.21 -17.15
N CYS A 127 -2.41 -4.83 -16.66
CA CYS A 127 -3.31 -5.77 -15.99
C CYS A 127 -4.20 -6.55 -16.97
N ASP A 128 -3.59 -7.08 -18.02
CA ASP A 128 -4.16 -8.13 -18.87
C ASP A 128 -3.83 -9.52 -18.26
N GLN A 129 -4.34 -10.59 -18.87
CA GLN A 129 -4.13 -11.96 -18.36
C GLN A 129 -2.63 -12.31 -18.28
N ALA A 130 -1.83 -11.92 -19.27
CA ALA A 130 -0.41 -12.24 -19.32
C ALA A 130 0.38 -11.47 -18.24
N GLY A 131 0.08 -10.19 -18.07
CA GLY A 131 0.71 -9.33 -17.07
C GLY A 131 0.31 -9.71 -15.64
N LEU A 132 -0.95 -10.07 -15.40
CA LEU A 132 -1.39 -10.60 -14.10
C LEU A 132 -0.64 -11.89 -13.75
N LEU A 133 -0.56 -12.84 -14.69
CA LEU A 133 0.18 -14.08 -14.49
C LEU A 133 1.68 -13.83 -14.29
N SER A 134 2.26 -12.88 -15.01
CA SER A 134 3.67 -12.48 -14.85
C SER A 134 3.95 -11.91 -13.47
N ALA A 135 3.10 -11.01 -12.97
CA ALA A 135 3.22 -10.49 -11.61
C ALA A 135 3.01 -11.57 -10.54
N TYR A 136 2.00 -12.42 -10.72
CA TYR A 136 1.62 -13.46 -9.76
C TYR A 136 2.62 -14.61 -9.68
N THR A 137 3.00 -15.19 -10.82
CA THR A 137 3.83 -16.40 -10.89
C THR A 137 5.29 -16.15 -11.27
N GLY A 138 5.59 -15.01 -11.88
CA GLY A 138 6.93 -14.69 -12.36
C GLY A 138 7.97 -14.64 -11.24
N HIS A 139 9.22 -14.94 -11.60
CA HIS A 139 10.33 -14.87 -10.67
C HIS A 139 10.59 -13.41 -10.23
N ALA A 140 10.83 -13.21 -8.94
CA ALA A 140 11.21 -11.92 -8.37
C ALA A 140 12.44 -12.11 -7.45
N PRO A 141 13.35 -11.13 -7.37
CA PRO A 141 14.52 -11.21 -6.50
C PRO A 141 14.21 -11.05 -5.00
N TYR A 142 12.93 -10.99 -4.65
CA TYR A 142 12.41 -10.80 -3.29
C TYR A 142 11.23 -11.73 -3.03
N VAL A 143 10.96 -11.97 -1.75
CA VAL A 143 9.72 -12.63 -1.32
C VAL A 143 8.56 -11.68 -1.60
N LYS A 144 7.51 -12.19 -2.26
CA LYS A 144 6.30 -11.41 -2.54
C LYS A 144 5.44 -11.27 -1.28
N ASP A 145 4.71 -10.16 -1.18
CA ASP A 145 3.70 -9.89 -0.17
C ASP A 145 2.47 -9.24 -0.81
N GLY A 146 1.90 -9.95 -1.78
CA GLY A 146 0.69 -9.58 -2.52
C GLY A 146 0.94 -9.03 -3.93
N LEU A 147 -0.16 -8.62 -4.55
CA LEU A 147 -0.20 -7.89 -5.81
C LEU A 147 -0.72 -6.48 -5.57
N LEU A 148 -0.08 -5.50 -6.20
CA LEU A 148 -0.53 -4.11 -6.23
C LEU A 148 -1.21 -3.83 -7.57
N PHE A 149 -2.37 -3.18 -7.53
CA PHE A 149 -3.12 -2.75 -8.71
C PHE A 149 -3.28 -1.24 -8.73
N TYR A 150 -2.74 -0.58 -9.73
CA TYR A 150 -2.82 0.87 -9.89
C TYR A 150 -3.68 1.22 -11.09
N ASN A 151 -4.69 2.09 -10.93
CA ASN A 151 -5.34 2.69 -12.08
C ASN A 151 -4.33 3.58 -12.84
N LYS A 152 -4.25 3.42 -14.17
CA LYS A 152 -3.26 4.12 -15.01
C LYS A 152 -3.37 5.64 -14.92
N HIS A 153 -4.59 6.16 -14.73
CA HIS A 153 -4.90 7.58 -14.66
C HIS A 153 -4.84 8.15 -13.23
N ALA A 154 -4.49 7.33 -12.23
CA ALA A 154 -4.47 7.77 -10.83
C ALA A 154 -3.37 8.81 -10.59
N LEU A 155 -3.75 9.96 -10.05
CA LEU A 155 -2.81 10.89 -9.43
C LEU A 155 -2.23 10.30 -8.15
N TYR A 156 -1.08 10.80 -7.72
CA TYR A 156 -0.52 10.37 -6.43
C TYR A 156 -1.31 11.02 -5.29
N GLN A 157 -1.90 10.19 -4.42
CA GLN A 157 -2.67 10.64 -3.27
C GLN A 157 -2.07 10.08 -1.97
N ALA A 158 -1.87 10.95 -0.98
CA ALA A 158 -1.53 10.50 0.35
C ALA A 158 -2.76 9.86 1.01
N GLY A 159 -2.55 8.77 1.76
CA GLY A 159 -3.62 8.06 2.45
C GLY A 159 -4.18 6.88 1.66
N ASN A 160 -5.42 6.50 1.97
CA ASN A 160 -6.11 5.38 1.33
C ASN A 160 -6.78 5.88 0.05
N THR A 161 -6.69 5.12 -1.05
CA THR A 161 -7.34 5.48 -2.32
C THR A 161 -7.90 4.24 -3.00
N PRO A 162 -9.10 4.29 -3.60
CA PRO A 162 -9.66 3.16 -4.37
C PRO A 162 -8.92 2.91 -5.69
N LEU A 163 -8.02 3.82 -6.07
CA LEU A 163 -7.25 3.75 -7.30
C LEU A 163 -5.96 2.92 -7.17
N ALA A 164 -5.53 2.61 -5.94
CA ALA A 164 -4.39 1.73 -5.65
C ALA A 164 -4.83 0.63 -4.69
N LEU A 165 -4.89 -0.61 -5.17
CA LEU A 165 -5.44 -1.75 -4.42
C LEU A 165 -4.36 -2.78 -4.13
N VAL A 166 -4.54 -3.53 -3.03
CA VAL A 166 -3.67 -4.66 -2.68
C VAL A 166 -4.54 -5.90 -2.56
N TRP A 167 -4.12 -6.98 -3.23
CA TRP A 167 -4.70 -8.31 -3.04
C TRP A 167 -3.61 -9.29 -2.61
N LYS A 168 -3.99 -10.31 -1.85
CA LYS A 168 -3.08 -11.33 -1.35
C LYS A 168 -3.77 -12.70 -1.34
N ASP A 169 -2.96 -13.72 -1.54
CA ASP A 169 -3.27 -15.11 -1.25
C ASP A 169 -2.02 -15.83 -0.70
N GLU A 170 -2.17 -17.10 -0.36
CA GLU A 170 -1.13 -17.92 0.27
C GLU A 170 0.08 -18.15 -0.66
N LYS A 171 -0.10 -18.02 -1.98
CA LYS A 171 0.98 -18.21 -2.95
C LYS A 171 1.86 -16.96 -3.07
N CYS A 172 1.27 -15.77 -2.96
CA CYS A 172 1.98 -14.51 -3.15
C CYS A 172 2.24 -13.72 -1.85
N SER A 173 1.82 -14.22 -0.69
CA SER A 173 2.09 -13.60 0.61
C SER A 173 2.19 -14.62 1.74
N GLN A 174 3.17 -14.44 2.62
CA GLN A 174 3.29 -15.19 3.88
C GLN A 174 2.27 -14.74 4.93
N TYR A 175 1.73 -13.53 4.80
CA TYR A 175 0.85 -12.88 5.77
C TYR A 175 -0.43 -12.42 5.08
N VAL A 176 -1.23 -13.40 4.66
CA VAL A 176 -2.56 -13.19 4.11
C VAL A 176 -3.52 -12.74 5.21
N ILE A 177 -3.54 -13.50 6.32
CA ILE A 177 -4.32 -13.18 7.51
C ILE A 177 -3.41 -12.51 8.55
N ASP A 178 -3.90 -11.45 9.18
CA ASP A 178 -3.18 -10.72 10.22
C ASP A 178 -2.78 -11.67 11.37
N THR A 179 -1.52 -11.55 11.81
CA THR A 179 -0.95 -12.32 12.92
C THR A 179 -0.77 -11.46 14.17
N ASP A 180 -0.75 -12.10 15.34
CA ASP A 180 -0.36 -11.48 16.60
C ASP A 180 1.15 -11.19 16.68
N ASN A 181 1.60 -10.65 17.82
CA ASN A 181 3.00 -10.32 18.08
C ASN A 181 3.93 -11.56 18.11
N LYS A 182 3.37 -12.79 18.14
CA LYS A 182 4.10 -14.06 18.09
C LYS A 182 4.07 -14.67 16.69
N GLY A 183 3.51 -13.97 15.70
CA GLY A 183 3.36 -14.47 14.33
C GLY A 183 2.26 -15.53 14.18
N LYS A 184 1.35 -15.67 15.16
CA LYS A 184 0.23 -16.62 15.11
C LYS A 184 -1.03 -15.92 14.61
N VAL A 185 -1.78 -16.61 13.75
CA VAL A 185 -3.09 -16.13 13.30
C VAL A 185 -4.07 -16.24 14.49
N PRO A 186 -4.69 -15.13 14.94
CA PRO A 186 -5.69 -15.19 15.99
C PRO A 186 -6.98 -15.86 15.50
N ASP A 187 -7.66 -16.57 16.42
CA ASP A 187 -8.93 -17.26 16.13
C ASP A 187 -9.99 -16.28 15.60
N LYS A 188 -10.13 -15.12 16.25
CA LYS A 188 -11.03 -14.03 15.85
C LYS A 188 -10.27 -12.93 15.14
N GLN A 189 -10.85 -12.38 14.07
CA GLN A 189 -10.30 -11.21 13.39
C GLN A 189 -10.13 -10.06 14.37
N GLN A 190 -8.98 -9.39 14.30
CA GLN A 190 -8.69 -8.20 15.09
C GLN A 190 -8.83 -6.96 14.21
N VAL A 191 -9.44 -5.91 14.75
CA VAL A 191 -9.62 -4.62 14.08
C VAL A 191 -9.23 -3.51 15.04
N VAL A 192 -8.55 -2.49 14.55
CA VAL A 192 -8.28 -1.26 15.29
C VAL A 192 -9.04 -0.10 14.69
N LEU A 193 -9.81 0.60 15.53
CA LEU A 193 -10.63 1.75 15.15
C LEU A 193 -10.24 2.96 16.00
N GLU A 194 -10.53 4.15 15.52
CA GLU A 194 -10.31 5.40 16.26
C GLU A 194 -11.60 5.83 16.97
N LEU A 195 -11.50 6.17 18.25
CA LEU A 195 -12.61 6.70 19.05
C LEU A 195 -12.84 8.19 18.76
N GLN A 196 -14.06 8.57 18.43
CA GLN A 196 -14.48 9.96 18.23
C GLN A 196 -15.11 10.58 19.48
N ASN A 197 -15.28 11.91 19.47
CA ASN A 197 -15.85 12.69 20.58
C ASN A 197 -17.27 12.25 20.96
N ASP A 198 -18.05 11.76 20.00
CA ASP A 198 -19.42 11.30 20.17
C ASP A 198 -19.53 9.80 20.51
N GLY A 199 -18.39 9.15 20.78
CA GLY A 199 -18.32 7.72 21.08
C GLY A 199 -18.28 6.82 19.85
N LYS A 200 -18.33 7.36 18.63
CA LYS A 200 -18.22 6.56 17.41
C LYS A 200 -16.84 5.96 17.24
N LEU A 201 -16.79 4.80 16.59
CA LEU A 201 -15.59 4.09 16.21
C LEU A 201 -15.44 4.14 14.70
N ILE A 202 -14.35 4.74 14.21
CA ILE A 202 -14.15 5.00 12.79
C ILE A 202 -12.87 4.39 12.23
N THR A 203 -12.86 4.18 10.91
CA THR A 203 -11.67 3.80 10.15
C THR A 203 -10.79 4.99 9.77
N SER A 204 -9.61 4.71 9.21
CA SER A 204 -8.66 5.72 8.71
C SER A 204 -8.96 6.24 7.29
N ASP A 205 -10.13 5.92 6.74
CA ASP A 205 -10.52 6.33 5.38
C ASP A 205 -10.93 7.81 5.34
N ASP A 206 -10.98 8.38 4.13
CA ASP A 206 -11.47 9.74 3.89
C ASP A 206 -12.56 9.71 2.80
N PRO A 207 -13.84 9.96 3.14
CA PRO A 207 -14.36 10.16 4.51
C PRO A 207 -14.30 8.86 5.35
N PRO A 208 -14.25 8.97 6.69
CA PRO A 208 -14.16 7.81 7.57
C PRO A 208 -15.43 6.96 7.57
N VAL A 209 -15.27 5.64 7.78
CA VAL A 209 -16.39 4.69 7.88
C VAL A 209 -16.65 4.36 9.34
N GLU A 210 -17.90 4.55 9.78
CA GLU A 210 -18.37 4.19 11.13
C GLU A 210 -18.59 2.68 11.24
N PHE A 211 -18.02 2.07 12.28
CA PHE A 211 -18.15 0.65 12.57
C PHE A 211 -19.06 0.36 13.76
N GLY A 212 -19.34 1.37 14.58
CA GLY A 212 -20.19 1.28 15.75
C GLY A 212 -19.93 2.43 16.70
N CYS A 213 -20.48 2.34 17.90
CA CYS A 213 -20.28 3.30 18.98
C CYS A 213 -20.01 2.58 20.30
N VAL A 214 -19.28 3.26 21.20
CA VAL A 214 -19.10 2.85 22.59
C VAL A 214 -19.92 3.76 23.50
N ASP A 215 -20.45 3.17 24.56
CA ASP A 215 -21.21 3.89 25.56
C ASP A 215 -20.34 4.89 26.34
N GLN A 216 -20.89 6.06 26.67
CA GLN A 216 -20.14 7.12 27.37
C GLN A 216 -19.68 6.68 28.77
N ASP A 217 -20.46 5.86 29.49
CA ASP A 217 -20.07 5.32 30.78
C ASP A 217 -18.86 4.40 30.63
N PHE A 218 -18.80 3.61 29.54
CA PHE A 218 -17.66 2.75 29.25
C PHE A 218 -16.40 3.57 28.96
N VAL A 219 -16.52 4.65 28.18
CA VAL A 219 -15.42 5.57 27.87
C VAL A 219 -14.86 6.19 29.14
N GLN A 220 -15.73 6.70 30.03
CA GLN A 220 -15.33 7.34 31.28
C GLN A 220 -14.67 6.34 32.24
N LYS A 221 -15.30 5.18 32.48
CA LYS A 221 -14.77 4.14 33.39
C LYS A 221 -13.43 3.58 32.92
N SER A 222 -13.22 3.52 31.61
CA SER A 222 -12.01 2.95 31.00
C SER A 222 -10.91 3.98 30.78
N GLY A 223 -11.14 5.27 31.09
CA GLY A 223 -10.17 6.35 30.87
C GLY A 223 -9.79 6.50 29.40
N LEU A 224 -10.74 6.29 28.49
CA LEU A 224 -10.55 6.45 27.05
C LEU A 224 -10.81 7.90 26.64
N HIS A 225 -10.07 8.37 25.65
CA HIS A 225 -10.14 9.73 25.14
C HIS A 225 -10.37 9.70 23.62
N PRO A 226 -11.10 10.69 23.08
CA PRO A 226 -11.19 10.86 21.63
C PRO A 226 -9.80 10.95 20.97
N GLY A 227 -9.64 10.31 19.82
CA GLY A 227 -8.37 10.09 19.14
C GLY A 227 -7.60 8.84 19.61
N ASP A 228 -8.05 8.16 20.67
CA ASP A 228 -7.48 6.86 21.05
C ASP A 228 -7.75 5.82 19.94
N LEU A 229 -6.70 5.07 19.60
CA LEU A 229 -6.85 3.84 18.83
C LEU A 229 -7.24 2.71 19.79
N LEU A 230 -8.28 1.96 19.43
CA LEU A 230 -8.84 0.87 20.24
C LEU A 230 -8.89 -0.41 19.42
N ARG A 231 -8.51 -1.54 20.00
CA ARG A 231 -8.56 -2.85 19.37
C ARG A 231 -9.81 -3.61 19.78
N PHE A 232 -10.42 -4.24 18.79
CA PHE A 232 -11.61 -5.08 18.93
C PHE A 232 -11.39 -6.43 18.24
N ALA A 233 -11.97 -7.48 18.81
CA ALA A 233 -12.21 -8.71 18.08
C ALA A 233 -13.57 -8.62 17.37
N ILE A 234 -13.66 -9.11 16.14
CA ILE A 234 -14.95 -9.40 15.51
C ILE A 234 -15.47 -10.69 16.12
N ASN A 235 -16.61 -10.60 16.78
CA ASN A 235 -17.23 -11.70 17.48
C ASN A 235 -18.13 -12.52 16.52
N ASP A 236 -18.83 -13.53 17.03
CA ASP A 236 -19.51 -14.54 16.21
C ASP A 236 -20.67 -13.95 15.39
N GLY A 237 -21.18 -12.77 15.75
CA GLY A 237 -22.14 -12.01 14.94
C GLY A 237 -21.56 -11.40 13.66
N GLY A 238 -20.24 -11.36 13.51
CA GLY A 238 -19.55 -11.00 12.26
C GLY A 238 -19.77 -9.56 11.79
N LEU A 239 -19.69 -9.37 10.47
CA LEU A 239 -19.97 -8.12 9.79
C LEU A 239 -21.26 -8.26 8.97
N ILE A 240 -22.21 -7.35 9.16
CA ILE A 240 -23.44 -7.29 8.38
C ILE A 240 -23.24 -6.29 7.24
N LEU A 241 -23.16 -6.83 6.03
CA LEU A 241 -23.02 -6.07 4.79
C LEU A 241 -24.37 -6.07 4.04
N VAL A 242 -24.85 -4.88 3.67
CA VAL A 242 -26.03 -4.70 2.82
C VAL A 242 -25.61 -3.86 1.63
N ASP A 243 -25.87 -4.35 0.41
CA ASP A 243 -25.45 -3.72 -0.85
C ASP A 243 -23.94 -3.37 -0.89
N GLY A 244 -23.12 -4.25 -0.32
CA GLY A 244 -21.66 -4.08 -0.24
C GLY A 244 -21.19 -3.03 0.78
N LYS A 245 -22.10 -2.43 1.55
CA LYS A 245 -21.79 -1.47 2.61
C LYS A 245 -21.98 -2.08 3.99
N LEU A 246 -21.06 -1.78 4.89
CA LEU A 246 -21.19 -2.14 6.30
C LEU A 246 -22.38 -1.41 6.95
N GLN A 247 -23.26 -2.19 7.56
CA GLN A 247 -24.37 -1.70 8.37
C GLN A 247 -24.10 -1.91 9.86
N LYS A 248 -23.47 -3.04 10.23
CA LYS A 248 -23.20 -3.37 11.63
C LYS A 248 -21.99 -4.29 11.73
N ALA A 249 -21.23 -4.13 12.80
CA ALA A 249 -20.17 -5.05 13.21
C ALA A 249 -20.41 -5.51 14.65
N ASP A 250 -20.26 -6.82 14.90
CA ASP A 250 -20.26 -7.36 16.27
C ASP A 250 -18.85 -7.23 16.87
N LEU A 251 -18.61 -6.12 17.56
CA LEU A 251 -17.30 -5.74 18.08
C LEU A 251 -17.17 -6.04 19.58
N LEU A 252 -16.13 -6.77 19.95
CA LEU A 252 -15.75 -7.01 21.34
C LEU A 252 -14.44 -6.26 21.65
N TYR A 253 -14.50 -5.26 22.53
CA TYR A 253 -13.33 -4.49 22.95
C TYR A 253 -12.28 -5.40 23.61
N GLN A 254 -11.00 -5.16 23.28
CA GLN A 254 -9.87 -5.87 23.86
C GLN A 254 -8.95 -4.94 24.65
N ASP A 255 -8.18 -4.11 23.95
CA ASP A 255 -7.12 -3.28 24.53
C ASP A 255 -6.79 -2.07 23.64
N LYS A 256 -5.83 -1.26 24.09
CA LYS A 256 -5.17 -0.26 23.24
C LYS A 256 -4.05 -0.93 22.44
N PRO A 257 -3.90 -0.64 21.14
CA PRO A 257 -2.83 -1.19 20.34
C PRO A 257 -1.45 -0.64 20.73
N ASN A 258 -0.41 -1.21 20.13
CA ASN A 258 0.96 -0.73 20.32
C ASN A 258 1.05 0.79 20.02
N ARG A 259 1.67 1.55 20.93
CA ARG A 259 1.85 3.01 20.83
C ARG A 259 2.54 3.49 19.54
N GLY A 260 3.30 2.62 18.87
CA GLY A 260 3.93 2.92 17.58
C GLY A 260 2.96 2.91 16.39
N ARG A 261 1.72 2.47 16.59
CA ARG A 261 0.66 2.49 15.58
C ARG A 261 0.12 3.91 15.43
N ALA A 262 0.13 4.43 14.20
CA ALA A 262 -0.26 5.80 13.91
C ALA A 262 -1.72 5.96 13.43
N PHE A 263 -2.36 4.91 12.93
CA PHE A 263 -3.67 4.99 12.28
C PHE A 263 -4.56 3.80 12.62
N ALA A 264 -5.88 4.02 12.60
CA ALA A 264 -6.89 2.95 12.55
C ALA A 264 -6.71 2.07 11.30
N ASP A 265 -7.33 0.89 11.29
CA ASP A 265 -7.44 0.08 10.08
C ASP A 265 -8.28 0.82 9.02
N SER A 266 -8.02 0.54 7.74
CA SER A 266 -8.88 1.01 6.64
C SER A 266 -10.05 0.06 6.46
N TYR A 267 -11.17 0.56 5.94
CA TYR A 267 -12.33 -0.24 5.59
C TYR A 267 -11.95 -1.42 4.69
N SER A 268 -11.17 -1.14 3.63
CA SER A 268 -10.70 -2.16 2.70
C SER A 268 -9.88 -3.27 3.38
N LYS A 269 -9.04 -2.93 4.37
CA LYS A 269 -8.28 -3.91 5.14
C LYS A 269 -9.21 -4.77 5.99
N VAL A 270 -10.16 -4.15 6.69
CA VAL A 270 -11.10 -4.88 7.56
C VAL A 270 -11.96 -5.85 6.76
N ILE A 271 -12.51 -5.40 5.63
CA ILE A 271 -13.29 -6.26 4.72
C ILE A 271 -12.41 -7.35 4.11
N PHE A 272 -11.18 -7.03 3.67
CA PHE A 272 -10.26 -8.04 3.14
C PHE A 272 -9.99 -9.15 4.16
N GLN A 273 -9.65 -8.80 5.41
CA GLN A 273 -9.40 -9.79 6.47
C GLN A 273 -10.64 -10.64 6.79
N TYR A 274 -11.83 -10.04 6.74
CA TYR A 274 -13.08 -10.75 6.95
C TYR A 274 -13.36 -11.74 5.82
N MET A 275 -13.21 -11.29 4.57
CA MET A 275 -13.39 -12.15 3.39
C MET A 275 -12.34 -13.25 3.33
N ALA A 276 -11.07 -12.97 3.63
CA ALA A 276 -9.99 -13.96 3.66
C ALA A 276 -10.27 -15.13 4.63
N ARG A 277 -11.03 -14.87 5.71
CA ARG A 277 -11.41 -15.87 6.71
C ARG A 277 -12.68 -16.66 6.36
N ASN A 278 -13.61 -16.07 5.60
CA ASN A 278 -14.94 -16.64 5.38
C ASN A 278 -15.20 -17.06 3.93
N SER A 279 -14.71 -16.29 2.97
CA SER A 279 -14.91 -16.51 1.52
C SER A 279 -13.81 -15.78 0.73
N PRO A 280 -12.57 -16.32 0.68
CA PRO A 280 -11.43 -15.62 0.10
C PRO A 280 -11.59 -15.43 -1.41
N LEU A 281 -11.26 -14.23 -1.90
CA LEU A 281 -11.17 -13.92 -3.33
C LEU A 281 -9.94 -14.62 -3.91
N ARG A 282 -10.16 -15.47 -4.93
CA ARG A 282 -9.11 -16.28 -5.56
C ARG A 282 -8.53 -15.59 -6.78
N ILE A 283 -7.35 -16.07 -7.21
CA ILE A 283 -6.72 -15.59 -8.44
C ILE A 283 -7.62 -15.83 -9.67
N ASP A 284 -8.36 -16.94 -9.70
CA ASP A 284 -9.26 -17.27 -10.81
C ASP A 284 -10.41 -16.25 -10.93
N ASP A 285 -10.88 -15.70 -9.82
CA ASP A 285 -11.90 -14.64 -9.81
C ASP A 285 -11.34 -13.35 -10.44
N LEU A 286 -10.06 -13.04 -10.20
CA LEU A 286 -9.36 -11.90 -10.79
C LEU A 286 -9.16 -12.11 -12.29
N VAL A 287 -8.75 -13.30 -12.71
CA VAL A 287 -8.59 -13.66 -14.13
C VAL A 287 -9.94 -13.59 -14.86
N GLY A 288 -11.00 -14.16 -14.27
CA GLY A 288 -12.35 -14.09 -14.82
C GLY A 288 -12.85 -12.65 -14.99
N SER A 289 -12.53 -11.78 -14.04
CA SER A 289 -12.89 -10.35 -14.11
C SER A 289 -12.17 -9.60 -15.23
N ILE A 290 -10.96 -10.01 -15.62
CA ILE A 290 -10.25 -9.41 -16.75
C ILE A 290 -10.93 -9.80 -18.06
N ASN A 291 -11.23 -11.09 -18.23
CA ASN A 291 -11.84 -11.63 -19.45
C ASN A 291 -13.24 -11.05 -19.70
N SER A 292 -14.05 -10.89 -18.65
CA SER A 292 -15.39 -10.30 -18.79
C SER A 292 -15.38 -8.87 -19.31
N VAL A 293 -14.29 -8.12 -19.08
CA VAL A 293 -14.17 -6.73 -19.53
C VAL A 293 -13.68 -6.68 -20.98
N SER A 294 -12.76 -7.57 -21.37
CA SER A 294 -12.32 -7.65 -22.77
C SER A 294 -13.47 -8.00 -23.71
N ASP A 295 -14.36 -8.90 -23.28
CA ASP A 295 -15.52 -9.30 -24.08
C ASP A 295 -16.50 -8.12 -24.27
N GLN A 296 -16.70 -7.30 -23.23
CA GLN A 296 -17.56 -6.11 -23.28
C GLN A 296 -16.98 -4.98 -24.15
N GLU A 297 -15.66 -4.77 -24.12
CA GLU A 297 -14.99 -3.78 -24.98
C GLU A 297 -15.01 -4.23 -26.45
N GLN A 298 -14.87 -5.52 -26.72
CA GLN A 298 -14.96 -6.09 -28.07
C GLN A 298 -16.37 -5.94 -28.65
N GLU A 299 -17.42 -6.26 -27.87
CA GLU A 299 -18.82 -6.07 -28.28
C GLU A 299 -19.14 -4.58 -28.55
N ALA A 300 -18.64 -3.66 -27.73
CA ALA A 300 -18.85 -2.22 -27.94
C ALA A 300 -18.17 -1.70 -29.22
N CYS A 301 -16.96 -2.18 -29.53
CA CYS A 301 -16.23 -1.83 -30.75
C CYS A 301 -16.93 -2.38 -32.01
N ASP A 302 -17.47 -3.61 -31.94
CA ASP A 302 -18.17 -4.23 -33.06
C ASP A 302 -19.51 -3.52 -33.38
N ILE A 303 -20.18 -2.94 -32.36
CA ILE A 303 -21.41 -2.14 -32.51
C ILE A 303 -21.13 -0.76 -33.15
N GLU A 304 -19.99 -0.12 -32.82
CA GLU A 304 -19.59 1.15 -33.44
C GLU A 304 -19.16 0.98 -34.91
N MET A 305 -18.64 -0.19 -35.27
CA MET A 305 -18.21 -0.51 -36.65
C MET A 305 -19.37 -0.98 -37.55
N THR A 306 -20.59 -1.14 -37.00
CA THR A 306 -21.80 -1.56 -37.72
C THR A 306 -22.85 -0.45 -37.86
N CYS A 307 -22.52 0.78 -37.47
CA CYS A 307 -23.36 1.98 -37.66
C CYS A 307 -22.90 2.84 -38.87
#